data_AF-A0A2V5YCT2-F1
#
_entry.id   AF-A0A2V5YCT2-F1
#
_cell.length_a   1.000
_cell.length_b   1.000
_cell.length_c   1.000
_cell.angle_alpha   90.00
_cell.angle_beta   90.00
_cell.angle_gamma   90.00
#
_symmetry.space_group_name_H-M   'P 1'
#
loop_
_entity.id
_entity.type
_entity.pdbx_description
1 polymer ?
#
loop_
_entity_poly.entity_id
_entity_poly.type
_entity_poly.pdbx_seq_one_letter_code
_entity_poly.pdbx_strand_id
1 'polypeptide(L)'
;MRKYFVISGFAASMLAASWVARAGTGEGSTSTGGGTSSSGKVPTFTLDQAILQALQRNPTLLNAEQEIKRTKGVIIQVRAQALPQINVNANFDWTDPNLVNARTVSTTAGIPVGTTPTGTGASGSLVESPQSQVGDARAFAAAAPSATPVRNTELSDISYSISVIGTQLIFNGTTFNQIRGTFFQRDSAYFSFRNILDQLLATVKTQFYQVVVNRELIKVQEQSVHLLESQLKDQQNRFEAGTVPRFNVLQAEVALYNQIPQLITAQNNYRISKITLAKTLGLDFQPGRGENPPLDVVGEMPYNPRTIALASAIEMGKQRRPFLKQARANVLNQLQQVRATAGQYLPTFTASGGGEWVSSPTNSSWHDISKGWVAGVQGSMPIWDSGSIAGQVIQQRAILSETKITYDDDVRQVELEVQTAYSNLQQNRELIVSQEKNVEQAEEALRLAKARLDAGAGVQLDVLNAQVQLLLAQSTRLQALFGYNSSLAEFDRATGAQSSYQEMFADLAPRATKTKTYYTGSGVDAEGKRKKADDDSTVRTSSGRSRTSHSK
;
A
#
# COMPACT_ATOMS: atom_id res chain seq x y z
N MET A 1 -52.29 -47.89 23.64
CA MET A 1 -52.42 -49.21 22.96
C MET A 1 -51.37 -49.30 21.85
N ARG A 2 -51.50 -50.18 20.84
CA ARG A 2 -50.39 -50.69 20.00
C ARG A 2 -50.63 -50.38 18.50
N LYS A 3 -49.57 -50.34 17.66
CA LYS A 3 -49.55 -50.25 16.15
C LYS A 3 -49.76 -48.82 15.56
N TYR A 4 -49.25 -48.41 14.37
CA TYR A 4 -48.09 -48.77 13.50
C TYR A 4 -47.91 -47.72 12.34
N PHE A 5 -46.73 -47.69 11.66
CA PHE A 5 -46.35 -46.93 10.42
C PHE A 5 -46.28 -45.37 10.52
N VAL A 6 -45.26 -44.58 10.09
CA VAL A 6 -44.17 -44.63 9.05
C VAL A 6 -44.72 -44.33 7.65
N ILE A 7 -44.38 -43.26 6.88
CA ILE A 7 -43.11 -42.61 6.37
C ILE A 7 -43.41 -41.07 6.20
N SER A 8 -42.58 -39.99 6.11
CA SER A 8 -41.13 -39.55 6.09
C SER A 8 -41.09 -38.03 6.50
N GLY A 9 -40.00 -37.25 6.60
CA GLY A 9 -38.54 -37.49 6.51
C GLY A 9 -37.78 -36.54 5.55
N PHE A 10 -37.03 -35.55 6.06
CA PHE A 10 -35.85 -34.92 5.41
C PHE A 10 -35.08 -34.03 6.42
N ALA A 11 -33.77 -34.26 6.59
CA ALA A 11 -32.85 -33.35 7.30
C ALA A 11 -31.43 -33.54 6.73
N ALA A 12 -30.75 -32.45 6.41
CA ALA A 12 -29.43 -32.50 5.77
C ALA A 12 -28.30 -32.31 6.80
N SER A 13 -27.33 -33.22 6.81
CA SER A 13 -26.10 -33.12 7.62
C SER A 13 -24.93 -32.58 6.80
N MET A 14 -24.12 -31.72 7.42
CA MET A 14 -22.86 -31.26 6.83
C MET A 14 -21.80 -32.38 6.83
N LEU A 15 -20.95 -32.40 5.81
CA LEU A 15 -19.71 -33.17 5.80
C LEU A 15 -18.51 -32.24 5.67
N ALA A 16 -17.62 -32.26 6.67
CA ALA A 16 -16.28 -31.71 6.58
C ALA A 16 -15.34 -32.78 5.99
N ALA A 17 -14.49 -32.40 5.04
CA ALA A 17 -13.55 -33.31 4.39
C ALA A 17 -12.16 -33.19 5.01
N SER A 18 -11.76 -34.20 5.81
CA SER A 18 -10.37 -34.41 6.25
C SER A 18 -9.71 -35.51 5.41
N TRP A 19 -8.44 -35.32 5.07
CA TRP A 19 -7.66 -36.30 4.30
C TRP A 19 -6.91 -37.28 5.21
N VAL A 20 -7.06 -38.58 4.96
CA VAL A 20 -6.15 -39.63 5.45
C VAL A 20 -5.87 -40.60 4.30
N ALA A 21 -4.63 -41.09 4.22
CA ALA A 21 -4.12 -41.88 3.11
C ALA A 21 -4.70 -43.31 3.05
N ARG A 22 -4.60 -43.94 1.87
CA ARG A 22 -4.68 -45.39 1.70
C ARG A 22 -3.59 -45.87 0.74
N ALA A 23 -2.83 -46.89 1.15
CA ALA A 23 -1.80 -47.51 0.32
C ALA A 23 -2.41 -48.51 -0.67
N GLY A 24 -1.70 -48.73 -1.78
CA GLY A 24 -1.97 -49.79 -2.76
C GLY A 24 -0.65 -50.29 -3.35
N THR A 25 -0.43 -51.60 -3.31
CA THR A 25 0.77 -52.29 -3.81
C THR A 25 0.47 -52.99 -5.13
N GLY A 26 1.35 -52.86 -6.14
CA GLY A 26 1.20 -53.58 -7.41
C GLY A 26 2.27 -53.25 -8.46
N GLU A 27 3.22 -54.17 -8.62
CA GLU A 27 3.87 -54.59 -9.88
C GLU A 27 4.37 -53.54 -10.90
N GLY A 28 5.66 -53.24 -10.80
CA GLY A 28 6.64 -53.64 -11.84
C GLY A 28 6.39 -53.29 -13.32
N SER A 29 7.08 -52.24 -13.79
CA SER A 29 7.63 -52.25 -15.16
C SER A 29 9.01 -51.57 -15.18
N THR A 30 10.01 -52.24 -15.77
CA THR A 30 11.39 -51.76 -15.81
C THR A 30 11.62 -50.93 -17.07
N SER A 31 11.68 -49.60 -16.94
CA SER A 31 12.06 -48.71 -18.04
C SER A 31 13.44 -48.10 -17.81
N THR A 32 14.47 -48.63 -18.46
CA THR A 32 15.85 -48.12 -18.42
C THR A 32 15.97 -46.80 -19.20
N GLY A 33 15.50 -45.71 -18.59
CA GLY A 33 15.66 -44.36 -19.12
C GLY A 33 17.00 -43.76 -18.69
N GLY A 34 17.93 -43.61 -19.63
CA GLY A 34 19.24 -43.02 -19.37
C GLY A 34 19.12 -41.56 -18.95
N GLY A 35 19.28 -41.29 -17.65
CA GLY A 35 19.27 -39.94 -17.09
C GLY A 35 20.50 -39.13 -17.47
N THR A 36 20.53 -38.60 -18.70
CA THR A 36 21.50 -37.57 -19.08
C THR A 36 21.37 -36.40 -18.12
N SER A 37 22.43 -36.10 -17.38
CA SER A 37 22.51 -34.93 -16.51
C SER A 37 22.40 -33.67 -17.35
N SER A 38 21.21 -33.10 -17.42
CA SER A 38 21.00 -31.77 -17.98
C SER A 38 21.74 -30.78 -17.09
N SER A 39 22.97 -30.44 -17.48
CA SER A 39 23.75 -29.37 -16.86
C SER A 39 22.89 -28.12 -16.88
N GLY A 40 22.34 -27.78 -15.70
CA GLY A 40 21.28 -26.80 -15.54
C GLY A 40 21.82 -25.41 -15.79
N LYS A 41 21.95 -25.04 -17.07
CA LYS A 41 22.56 -23.80 -17.52
C LYS A 41 21.86 -22.64 -16.83
N VAL A 42 22.55 -22.06 -15.85
CA VAL A 42 22.00 -21.05 -14.95
C VAL A 42 21.43 -19.92 -15.80
N PRO A 43 20.16 -19.53 -15.62
CA PRO A 43 19.56 -18.48 -16.44
C PRO A 43 20.36 -17.18 -16.30
N THR A 44 20.94 -16.74 -17.42
CA THR A 44 21.66 -15.48 -17.55
C THR A 44 20.63 -14.37 -17.74
N PHE A 45 20.41 -13.53 -16.74
CA PHE A 45 19.49 -12.41 -16.83
C PHE A 45 20.22 -11.15 -17.29
N THR A 46 19.72 -10.53 -18.37
CA THR A 46 20.02 -9.14 -18.70
C THR A 46 19.16 -8.18 -17.86
N LEU A 47 19.50 -6.89 -17.87
CA LEU A 47 18.76 -5.89 -17.09
C LEU A 47 17.26 -5.84 -17.45
N ASP A 48 16.92 -5.86 -18.74
CA ASP A 48 15.53 -5.83 -19.19
C ASP A 48 14.76 -7.11 -18.82
N GLN A 49 15.42 -8.28 -18.86
CA GLN A 49 14.82 -9.54 -18.41
C GLN A 49 14.57 -9.53 -16.90
N ALA A 50 15.49 -8.99 -16.10
CA ALA A 50 15.31 -8.79 -14.67
C ALA A 50 14.13 -7.84 -14.38
N ILE A 51 14.01 -6.74 -15.13
CA ILE A 51 12.88 -5.80 -15.02
C ILE A 51 11.55 -6.49 -15.37
N LEU A 52 11.46 -7.19 -16.49
CA LEU A 52 10.24 -7.90 -16.91
C LEU A 52 9.83 -8.98 -15.90
N GLN A 53 10.79 -9.74 -15.36
CA GLN A 53 10.52 -10.75 -14.33
C GLN A 53 9.98 -10.12 -13.03
N ALA A 54 10.59 -9.02 -12.57
CA ALA A 54 10.11 -8.27 -11.41
C ALA A 54 8.70 -7.71 -11.61
N LEU A 55 8.40 -7.15 -12.79
CA LEU A 55 7.07 -6.63 -13.14
C LEU A 55 5.98 -7.71 -13.16
N GLN A 56 6.33 -8.97 -13.38
CA GLN A 56 5.38 -10.10 -13.38
C GLN A 56 5.21 -10.77 -12.00
N ARG A 57 6.25 -10.79 -11.16
CA ARG A 57 6.28 -11.63 -9.95
C ARG A 57 6.49 -10.92 -8.62
N ASN A 58 6.85 -9.63 -8.62
CA ASN A 58 7.14 -8.94 -7.36
C ASN A 58 5.87 -8.79 -6.48
N PRO A 59 5.89 -9.25 -5.21
CA PRO A 59 4.69 -9.28 -4.38
C PRO A 59 4.19 -7.88 -3.96
N THR A 60 5.03 -6.84 -3.92
CA THR A 60 4.54 -5.48 -3.59
C THR A 60 3.77 -4.87 -4.75
N LEU A 61 4.20 -5.12 -5.98
CA LEU A 61 3.50 -4.69 -7.19
C LEU A 61 2.19 -5.47 -7.38
N LEU A 62 2.19 -6.79 -7.13
CA LEU A 62 0.98 -7.61 -7.13
C LEU A 62 -0.02 -7.16 -6.06
N ASN A 63 0.43 -6.84 -4.84
CA ASN A 63 -0.44 -6.28 -3.80
C ASN A 63 -1.01 -4.91 -4.20
N ALA A 64 -0.23 -4.04 -4.84
CA ALA A 64 -0.73 -2.77 -5.38
C ALA A 64 -1.76 -2.95 -6.51
N GLU A 65 -1.63 -4.01 -7.32
CA GLU A 65 -2.63 -4.39 -8.33
C GLU A 65 -3.95 -4.87 -7.69
N GLN A 66 -3.85 -5.62 -6.57
CA GLN A 66 -5.01 -6.01 -5.77
C GLN A 66 -5.66 -4.81 -5.07
N GLU A 67 -4.91 -3.79 -4.67
CA GLU A 67 -5.47 -2.55 -4.10
C GLU A 67 -6.31 -1.75 -5.13
N ILE A 68 -5.90 -1.75 -6.41
CA ILE A 68 -6.75 -1.23 -7.50
C ILE A 68 -8.03 -2.06 -7.64
N LYS A 69 -7.96 -3.39 -7.54
CA LYS A 69 -9.14 -4.28 -7.59
C LYS A 69 -10.06 -4.06 -6.37
N ARG A 70 -9.52 -3.91 -5.16
CA ARG A 70 -10.25 -3.55 -3.94
C ARG A 70 -10.98 -2.22 -4.11
N THR A 71 -10.33 -1.22 -4.69
CA THR A 71 -10.95 0.10 -4.92
C THR A 71 -12.03 0.05 -6.02
N LYS A 72 -11.91 -0.82 -7.04
CA LYS A 72 -13.03 -1.14 -7.96
C LYS A 72 -14.22 -1.75 -7.19
N GLY A 73 -13.97 -2.61 -6.20
CA GLY A 73 -14.99 -3.14 -5.29
C GLY A 73 -15.70 -2.06 -4.47
N VAL A 74 -14.96 -1.11 -3.90
CA VAL A 74 -15.52 0.04 -3.15
C VAL A 74 -16.43 0.89 -4.05
N ILE A 75 -16.04 1.15 -5.31
CA ILE A 75 -16.91 1.85 -6.29
C ILE A 75 -18.24 1.09 -6.49
N ILE A 76 -18.20 -0.24 -6.58
CA ILE A 76 -19.41 -1.07 -6.74
C ILE A 76 -20.28 -0.99 -5.46
N GLN A 77 -19.68 -1.13 -4.27
CA GLN A 77 -20.36 -1.07 -2.99
C GLN A 77 -21.08 0.28 -2.75
N VAL A 78 -20.39 1.40 -3.00
CA VAL A 78 -20.96 2.74 -2.80
C VAL A 78 -22.02 3.07 -3.86
N ARG A 79 -21.92 2.50 -5.08
CA ARG A 79 -23.02 2.56 -6.07
C ARG A 79 -24.21 1.70 -5.69
N ALA A 80 -23.99 0.53 -5.07
CA ALA A 80 -25.06 -0.38 -4.65
C ALA A 80 -25.96 0.22 -3.56
N GLN A 81 -25.52 1.27 -2.86
CA GLN A 81 -26.36 2.07 -1.95
C GLN A 81 -27.38 2.97 -2.69
N ALA A 82 -27.17 3.25 -3.98
CA ALA A 82 -28.08 4.01 -4.84
C ALA A 82 -28.88 3.12 -5.82
N LEU A 83 -28.71 1.79 -5.73
CA LEU A 83 -29.44 0.78 -6.50
C LEU A 83 -30.48 0.08 -5.61
N PRO A 84 -31.49 -0.60 -6.18
CA PRO A 84 -32.49 -1.28 -5.38
C PRO A 84 -31.87 -2.51 -4.71
N GLN A 85 -32.01 -2.61 -3.39
CA GLN A 85 -31.57 -3.75 -2.60
C GLN A 85 -32.79 -4.60 -2.25
N ILE A 86 -32.75 -5.89 -2.54
CA ILE A 86 -33.84 -6.83 -2.21
C ILE A 86 -33.33 -7.75 -1.11
N ASN A 87 -33.98 -7.68 0.05
CA ASN A 87 -33.67 -8.51 1.21
C ASN A 87 -34.79 -9.51 1.43
N VAL A 88 -34.42 -10.74 1.80
CA VAL A 88 -35.35 -11.80 2.19
C VAL A 88 -35.06 -12.14 3.65
N ASN A 89 -36.00 -11.83 4.54
CA ASN A 89 -35.92 -12.21 5.95
C ASN A 89 -36.89 -13.35 6.20
N ALA A 90 -36.47 -14.37 6.95
CA ALA A 90 -37.32 -15.48 7.36
C ALA A 90 -37.07 -15.75 8.84
N ASN A 91 -38.01 -15.33 9.69
CA ASN A 91 -37.97 -15.56 11.13
C ASN A 91 -38.94 -16.69 11.47
N PHE A 92 -38.50 -17.58 12.37
CA PHE A 92 -39.30 -18.65 12.93
C PHE A 92 -39.07 -18.65 14.44
N ASP A 93 -40.09 -18.27 15.19
CA ASP A 93 -40.06 -18.20 16.64
C ASP A 93 -40.98 -19.29 17.20
N TRP A 94 -40.45 -20.15 18.06
CA TRP A 94 -41.24 -21.14 18.79
C TRP A 94 -41.10 -20.86 20.28
N THR A 95 -42.24 -20.58 20.91
CA THR A 95 -42.34 -20.17 22.31
C THR A 95 -42.99 -21.27 23.12
N ASP A 96 -42.46 -21.53 24.32
CA ASP A 96 -43.03 -22.53 25.23
C ASP A 96 -44.47 -22.09 25.64
N PRO A 97 -45.51 -22.92 25.45
CA PRO A 97 -46.88 -22.59 25.82
C PRO A 97 -47.06 -22.17 27.30
N ASN A 98 -46.17 -22.59 28.20
CA ASN A 98 -46.16 -22.17 29.60
C ASN A 98 -45.76 -20.70 29.77
N LEU A 99 -44.98 -20.13 28.84
CA LEU A 99 -44.59 -18.72 28.81
C LEU A 99 -45.62 -17.84 28.09
N VAL A 100 -46.33 -18.38 27.09
CA VAL A 100 -47.41 -17.68 26.38
C VAL A 100 -48.57 -17.38 27.34
N ASN A 101 -49.05 -18.40 28.06
CA ASN A 101 -50.18 -18.27 28.98
C ASN A 101 -49.87 -17.43 30.24
N ALA A 102 -48.59 -17.28 30.60
CA ALA A 102 -48.16 -16.41 31.70
C ALA A 102 -48.20 -14.90 31.36
N ARG A 103 -48.48 -14.53 30.09
CA ARG A 103 -48.37 -13.16 29.58
C ARG A 103 -49.72 -12.57 29.14
N THR A 104 -50.74 -12.71 29.99
CA THR A 104 -52.06 -12.10 29.75
C THR A 104 -51.99 -10.57 29.78
N VAL A 105 -52.06 -9.94 28.61
CA VAL A 105 -52.13 -8.48 28.49
C VAL A 105 -53.55 -8.02 28.83
N SER A 106 -53.76 -7.55 30.05
CA SER A 106 -54.99 -6.89 30.47
C SER A 106 -55.10 -5.50 29.82
N THR A 107 -55.76 -5.42 28.67
CA THR A 107 -56.05 -4.16 27.97
C THR A 107 -57.13 -3.34 28.67
N THR A 108 -56.84 -2.86 29.88
CA THR A 108 -57.59 -1.75 30.49
C THR A 108 -57.29 -0.50 29.69
N ALA A 109 -58.32 0.09 29.05
CA ALA A 109 -58.17 1.26 28.19
C ALA A 109 -57.97 2.57 29.00
N GLY A 110 -56.80 2.70 29.65
CA GLY A 110 -56.29 3.97 30.18
C GLY A 110 -55.47 4.70 29.12
N ILE A 111 -55.72 6.00 28.93
CA ILE A 111 -54.99 6.83 27.94
C ILE A 111 -53.54 7.02 28.39
N PRO A 112 -52.52 6.56 27.63
CA PRO A 112 -51.14 6.81 27.96
C PRO A 112 -50.65 8.12 27.32
N VAL A 113 -50.70 9.22 28.07
CA VAL A 113 -49.80 10.35 27.82
C VAL A 113 -48.40 9.85 28.17
N GLY A 114 -47.55 9.70 27.15
CA GLY A 114 -46.42 8.77 27.22
C GLY A 114 -45.11 9.34 27.79
N THR A 115 -44.26 8.41 28.24
CA THR A 115 -42.80 8.57 28.32
C THR A 115 -42.12 7.28 27.86
N THR A 116 -40.99 7.41 27.15
CA THR A 116 -40.26 6.28 26.54
C THR A 116 -39.36 5.58 27.57
N PRO A 117 -39.27 4.23 27.58
CA PRO A 117 -38.36 3.52 28.47
C PRO A 117 -36.91 3.50 27.96
N THR A 118 -35.96 3.77 28.86
CA THR A 118 -34.54 3.38 28.75
C THR A 118 -34.19 2.47 29.93
N GLY A 119 -33.43 1.40 29.68
CA GLY A 119 -33.35 0.26 30.62
C GLY A 119 -32.15 0.22 31.57
N THR A 120 -32.25 -0.72 32.51
CA THR A 120 -31.16 -1.40 33.22
C THR A 120 -30.39 -0.60 34.27
N GLY A 121 -30.76 -0.81 35.55
CA GLY A 121 -30.00 -0.43 36.73
C GLY A 121 -30.57 -1.13 37.98
N ALA A 122 -29.71 -1.64 38.86
CA ALA A 122 -30.11 -2.43 40.02
C ALA A 122 -30.23 -1.62 41.32
N SER A 123 -30.67 -2.30 42.38
CA SER A 123 -30.73 -1.84 43.79
C SER A 123 -31.88 -0.89 44.15
N GLY A 124 -32.57 -1.20 45.26
CA GLY A 124 -33.71 -0.43 45.75
C GLY A 124 -33.34 0.65 46.76
N SER A 125 -34.29 1.56 47.02
CA SER A 125 -34.26 2.49 48.14
C SER A 125 -35.68 2.79 48.62
N LEU A 126 -35.86 2.90 49.94
CA LEU A 126 -37.10 3.33 50.58
C LEU A 126 -37.04 4.85 50.77
N VAL A 127 -37.65 5.62 49.85
CA VAL A 127 -37.89 7.06 50.06
C VAL A 127 -39.30 7.42 49.62
N GLU A 128 -40.12 7.80 50.60
CA GLU A 128 -41.45 8.37 50.40
C GLU A 128 -41.35 9.88 50.17
N SER A 129 -42.20 10.43 49.29
CA SER A 129 -42.39 11.88 49.16
C SER A 129 -43.81 12.20 48.67
N PRO A 130 -44.40 13.35 49.04
CA PRO A 130 -45.84 13.42 49.34
C PRO A 130 -46.73 13.88 48.17
N GLN A 131 -48.03 13.69 48.37
CA GLN A 131 -49.10 14.23 47.52
C GLN A 131 -49.15 15.77 47.54
N SER A 132 -49.55 16.37 46.43
CA SER A 132 -50.05 17.76 46.35
C SER A 132 -51.45 17.77 45.73
N GLN A 133 -52.41 18.32 46.46
CA GLN A 133 -53.81 18.46 46.02
C GLN A 133 -54.01 19.75 45.22
N VAL A 134 -54.74 19.71 44.09
CA VAL A 134 -55.43 20.89 43.52
C VAL A 134 -56.70 20.46 42.79
N GLY A 135 -57.85 21.09 43.12
CA GLY A 135 -58.90 21.41 42.15
C GLY A 135 -60.07 20.42 41.99
N ASP A 136 -61.12 20.60 42.79
CA ASP A 136 -62.44 20.03 42.50
C ASP A 136 -63.04 20.57 41.19
N ALA A 137 -63.47 19.67 40.30
CA ALA A 137 -64.30 19.99 39.14
C ALA A 137 -65.52 19.05 39.10
N ARG A 138 -66.70 19.63 38.90
CA ARG A 138 -68.00 18.96 39.11
C ARG A 138 -68.22 17.76 38.20
N ALA A 139 -68.79 16.69 38.77
CA ALA A 139 -69.14 15.48 38.04
C ALA A 139 -70.24 15.71 36.99
N PHE A 140 -70.01 15.22 35.78
CA PHE A 140 -71.07 14.90 34.83
C PHE A 140 -71.50 13.45 35.05
N ALA A 141 -72.81 13.17 35.05
CA ALA A 141 -73.33 11.83 35.25
C ALA A 141 -73.08 10.97 33.98
N ALA A 142 -71.98 10.22 33.96
CA ALA A 142 -71.70 9.26 32.90
C ALA A 142 -72.71 8.11 32.94
N ALA A 143 -73.27 7.75 31.79
CA ALA A 143 -74.05 6.52 31.65
C ALA A 143 -73.15 5.30 31.93
N ALA A 144 -73.69 4.29 32.61
CA ALA A 144 -72.94 3.10 32.97
C ALA A 144 -72.41 2.39 31.70
N PRO A 145 -71.10 2.07 31.61
CA PRO A 145 -70.56 1.38 30.45
C PRO A 145 -71.12 -0.04 30.38
N SER A 146 -71.77 -0.37 29.26
CA SER A 146 -72.17 -1.74 28.96
C SER A 146 -70.92 -2.61 28.80
N ALA A 147 -70.88 -3.74 29.49
CA ALA A 147 -69.73 -4.63 29.50
C ALA A 147 -69.49 -5.22 28.09
N THR A 148 -68.41 -4.81 27.44
CA THR A 148 -67.90 -5.49 26.24
C THR A 148 -67.35 -6.87 26.65
N PRO A 149 -67.67 -7.95 25.93
CA PRO A 149 -67.16 -9.27 26.27
C PRO A 149 -65.66 -9.34 26.02
N VAL A 150 -64.88 -9.62 27.07
CA VAL A 150 -63.44 -9.88 26.96
C VAL A 150 -63.23 -11.14 26.13
N ARG A 151 -62.66 -10.98 24.94
CA ARG A 151 -62.30 -12.10 24.07
C ARG A 151 -60.89 -12.57 24.46
N ASN A 152 -60.81 -13.67 25.22
CA ASN A 152 -59.55 -14.39 25.38
C ASN A 152 -59.19 -15.03 24.04
N THR A 153 -58.35 -14.37 23.24
CA THR A 153 -57.67 -14.99 22.11
C THR A 153 -56.40 -15.67 22.63
N GLU A 154 -56.37 -16.99 22.60
CA GLU A 154 -55.13 -17.75 22.75
C GLU A 154 -54.17 -17.37 21.61
N LEU A 155 -52.93 -17.05 21.97
CA LEU A 155 -51.85 -16.73 21.02
C LEU A 155 -51.16 -18.01 20.58
N SER A 156 -50.77 -18.10 19.31
CA SER A 156 -50.06 -19.27 18.80
C SER A 156 -48.67 -19.45 19.45
N ASP A 157 -48.31 -20.69 19.76
CA ASP A 157 -47.01 -21.09 20.31
C ASP A 157 -45.89 -20.97 19.27
N ILE A 158 -46.22 -21.26 18.01
CA ILE A 158 -45.38 -21.06 16.83
C ILE A 158 -45.78 -19.75 16.14
N SER A 159 -44.78 -18.95 15.74
CA SER A 159 -44.96 -17.91 14.72
C SER A 159 -43.88 -17.99 13.64
N TYR A 160 -44.26 -17.70 12.41
CA TYR A 160 -43.35 -17.58 11.27
C TYR A 160 -43.66 -16.31 10.49
N SER A 161 -42.60 -15.60 10.07
CA SER A 161 -42.71 -14.44 9.20
C SER A 161 -41.63 -14.52 8.12
N ILE A 162 -42.06 -14.56 6.86
CA ILE A 162 -41.20 -14.44 5.69
C ILE A 162 -41.52 -13.10 5.04
N SER A 163 -40.52 -12.23 4.86
CA SER A 163 -40.67 -10.96 4.17
C SER A 163 -39.66 -10.83 3.05
N VAL A 164 -40.11 -10.39 1.87
CA VAL A 164 -39.27 -10.05 0.73
C VAL A 164 -39.43 -8.55 0.49
N ILE A 165 -38.48 -7.76 0.97
CA ILE A 165 -38.56 -6.30 0.96
C ILE A 165 -37.47 -5.73 0.05
N GLY A 166 -37.90 -5.07 -1.02
CA GLY A 166 -37.08 -4.17 -1.81
C GLY A 166 -36.99 -2.80 -1.14
N THR A 167 -35.78 -2.24 -1.07
CA THR A 167 -35.55 -0.83 -0.67
C THR A 167 -34.73 -0.12 -1.75
N GLN A 168 -35.15 1.10 -2.09
CA GLN A 168 -34.50 1.95 -3.09
C GLN A 168 -34.28 3.34 -2.48
N LEU A 169 -33.04 3.77 -2.45
CA LEU A 169 -32.71 5.16 -2.13
C LEU A 169 -33.09 6.06 -3.32
N ILE A 170 -34.12 6.88 -3.17
CA ILE A 170 -34.61 7.78 -4.22
C ILE A 170 -33.73 9.03 -4.29
N PHE A 171 -33.36 9.60 -3.15
CA PHE A 171 -32.51 10.78 -3.07
C PHE A 171 -31.75 10.85 -1.74
N ASN A 172 -30.49 11.29 -1.81
CA ASN A 172 -29.63 11.51 -0.64
C ASN A 172 -28.50 12.50 -1.01
N GLY A 173 -28.31 13.57 -0.23
CA GLY A 173 -27.27 14.57 -0.48
C GLY A 173 -25.84 14.07 -0.32
N THR A 174 -25.64 12.99 0.45
CA THR A 174 -24.34 12.40 0.75
C THR A 174 -23.84 11.50 -0.40
N THR A 175 -24.70 10.61 -0.90
CA THR A 175 -24.33 9.46 -1.75
C THR A 175 -23.74 9.87 -3.10
N PHE A 176 -24.28 10.92 -3.75
CA PHE A 176 -23.73 11.41 -5.02
C PHE A 176 -22.30 11.95 -4.88
N ASN A 177 -22.00 12.59 -3.75
CA ASN A 177 -20.65 13.09 -3.45
C ASN A 177 -19.72 11.94 -3.04
N GLN A 178 -20.20 10.93 -2.30
CA GLN A 178 -19.44 9.72 -1.99
C GLN A 178 -19.07 8.94 -3.26
N ILE A 179 -20.02 8.70 -4.17
CA ILE A 179 -19.77 8.08 -5.49
C ILE A 179 -18.69 8.88 -6.24
N ARG A 180 -18.79 10.21 -6.28
CA ARG A 180 -17.74 11.08 -6.87
C ARG A 180 -16.37 10.90 -6.19
N GLY A 181 -16.35 10.79 -4.85
CA GLY A 181 -15.14 10.51 -4.07
C GLY A 181 -14.45 9.20 -4.47
N THR A 182 -15.20 8.11 -4.66
CA THR A 182 -14.62 6.79 -5.00
C THR A 182 -13.87 6.75 -6.34
N PHE A 183 -14.19 7.63 -7.30
CA PHE A 183 -13.39 7.77 -8.53
C PHE A 183 -12.01 8.36 -8.24
N PHE A 184 -11.94 9.43 -7.44
CA PHE A 184 -10.65 10.02 -7.02
C PHE A 184 -9.84 9.06 -6.15
N GLN A 185 -10.50 8.22 -5.34
CA GLN A 185 -9.85 7.15 -4.58
C GLN A 185 -9.21 6.10 -5.51
N ARG A 186 -9.90 5.67 -6.57
CA ARG A 186 -9.33 4.79 -7.61
C ARG A 186 -8.15 5.44 -8.32
N ASP A 187 -8.25 6.72 -8.64
CA ASP A 187 -7.19 7.43 -9.35
C ASP A 187 -5.95 7.60 -8.46
N SER A 188 -6.15 7.84 -7.15
CA SER A 188 -5.09 7.76 -6.14
C SER A 188 -4.44 6.38 -6.08
N ALA A 189 -5.22 5.29 -6.01
CA ALA A 189 -4.69 3.92 -6.01
C ALA A 189 -3.90 3.58 -7.30
N TYR A 190 -4.35 4.08 -8.47
CA TYR A 190 -3.63 3.91 -9.73
C TYR A 190 -2.29 4.68 -9.76
N PHE A 191 -2.25 5.91 -9.24
CA PHE A 191 -1.00 6.67 -9.13
C PHE A 191 -0.06 6.11 -8.05
N SER A 192 -0.59 5.53 -6.97
CA SER A 192 0.16 4.76 -5.98
C SER A 192 0.85 3.54 -6.61
N PHE A 193 0.11 2.73 -7.37
CA PHE A 193 0.68 1.61 -8.14
C PHE A 193 1.80 2.06 -9.10
N ARG A 194 1.63 3.20 -9.79
CA ARG A 194 2.69 3.76 -10.65
C ARG A 194 3.91 4.24 -9.85
N ASN A 195 3.73 4.83 -8.68
CA ASN A 195 4.84 5.20 -7.79
C ASN A 195 5.61 3.96 -7.30
N ILE A 196 4.90 2.89 -6.94
CA ILE A 196 5.48 1.60 -6.54
C ILE A 196 6.23 0.94 -7.71
N LEU A 197 5.71 1.05 -8.94
CA LEU A 197 6.38 0.57 -10.15
C LEU A 197 7.70 1.34 -10.40
N ASP A 198 7.67 2.67 -10.37
CA ASP A 198 8.87 3.50 -10.57
C ASP A 198 9.93 3.24 -9.46
N GLN A 199 9.48 3.03 -8.21
CA GLN A 199 10.36 2.66 -7.09
C GLN A 199 10.93 1.24 -7.24
N LEU A 200 10.14 0.26 -7.68
CA LEU A 200 10.59 -1.11 -7.95
C LEU A 200 11.61 -1.13 -9.10
N LEU A 201 11.38 -0.35 -10.17
CA LEU A 201 12.28 -0.26 -11.31
C LEU A 201 13.65 0.33 -10.93
N ALA A 202 13.67 1.39 -10.11
CA ALA A 202 14.91 1.90 -9.52
C ALA A 202 15.59 0.85 -8.63
N THR A 203 14.83 0.16 -7.77
CA THR A 203 15.33 -0.88 -6.85
C THR A 203 15.94 -2.08 -7.59
N VAL A 204 15.32 -2.53 -8.69
CA VAL A 204 15.87 -3.61 -9.53
C VAL A 204 17.15 -3.17 -10.22
N LYS A 205 17.21 -1.93 -10.74
CA LYS A 205 18.42 -1.37 -11.36
C LYS A 205 19.59 -1.27 -10.37
N THR A 206 19.38 -0.72 -9.17
CA THR A 206 20.44 -0.60 -8.16
C THR A 206 20.93 -1.97 -7.69
N GLN A 207 20.03 -2.93 -7.43
CA GLN A 207 20.43 -4.29 -7.05
C GLN A 207 21.12 -5.05 -8.18
N PHE A 208 20.69 -4.89 -9.44
CA PHE A 208 21.36 -5.48 -10.61
C PHE A 208 22.81 -5.00 -10.71
N TYR A 209 23.04 -3.68 -10.67
CA TYR A 209 24.39 -3.12 -10.71
C TYR A 209 25.20 -3.49 -9.45
N GLN A 210 24.57 -3.71 -8.29
CA GLN A 210 25.23 -4.19 -7.09
C GLN A 210 25.77 -5.63 -7.27
N VAL A 211 25.04 -6.51 -7.95
CA VAL A 211 25.52 -7.86 -8.29
C VAL A 211 26.68 -7.78 -9.29
N VAL A 212 26.60 -6.90 -10.30
CA VAL A 212 27.68 -6.71 -11.28
C VAL A 212 28.96 -6.18 -10.61
N VAL A 213 28.89 -5.11 -9.81
CA VAL A 213 30.09 -4.55 -9.15
C VAL A 213 30.72 -5.55 -8.17
N ASN A 214 29.92 -6.30 -7.41
CA ASN A 214 30.44 -7.33 -6.51
C ASN A 214 31.17 -8.45 -7.27
N ARG A 215 30.72 -8.83 -8.48
CA ARG A 215 31.43 -9.80 -9.32
C ARG A 215 32.77 -9.25 -9.83
N GLU A 216 32.81 -8.00 -10.29
CA GLU A 216 34.06 -7.41 -10.77
C GLU A 216 35.07 -7.17 -9.64
N LEU A 217 34.59 -6.80 -8.44
CA LEU A 217 35.42 -6.71 -7.22
C LEU A 217 36.02 -8.07 -6.83
N ILE A 218 35.29 -9.18 -6.99
CA ILE A 218 35.85 -10.53 -6.80
C ILE A 218 37.00 -10.77 -7.77
N LYS A 219 36.87 -10.47 -9.07
CA LYS A 219 37.96 -10.69 -10.04
C LYS A 219 39.22 -9.90 -9.69
N VAL A 220 39.07 -8.62 -9.33
CA VAL A 220 40.17 -7.75 -8.88
C VAL A 220 40.87 -8.34 -7.64
N GLN A 221 40.08 -8.88 -6.71
CA GLN A 221 40.56 -9.49 -5.48
C GLN A 221 41.24 -10.85 -5.71
N GLU A 222 40.72 -11.70 -6.60
CA GLU A 222 41.31 -12.97 -7.02
C GLU A 222 42.63 -12.77 -7.77
N GLN A 223 42.69 -11.79 -8.68
CA GLN A 223 43.93 -11.38 -9.34
C GLN A 223 45.00 -10.92 -8.34
N SER A 224 44.59 -10.22 -7.29
CA SER A 224 45.50 -9.79 -6.23
C SER A 224 46.03 -10.94 -5.37
N VAL A 225 45.18 -11.91 -5.01
CA VAL A 225 45.60 -13.13 -4.30
C VAL A 225 46.58 -13.94 -5.14
N HIS A 226 46.26 -14.23 -6.41
CA HIS A 226 47.16 -14.94 -7.33
C HIS A 226 48.51 -14.22 -7.51
N LEU A 227 48.51 -12.89 -7.53
CA LEU A 227 49.74 -12.09 -7.63
C LEU A 227 50.60 -12.20 -6.36
N LEU A 228 50.00 -12.14 -5.17
CA LEU A 228 50.70 -12.32 -3.90
C LEU A 228 51.20 -13.76 -3.69
N GLU A 229 50.44 -14.78 -4.12
CA GLU A 229 50.90 -16.18 -4.15
C GLU A 229 52.12 -16.36 -5.06
N SER A 230 52.07 -15.76 -6.25
CA SER A 230 53.19 -15.78 -7.21
C SER A 230 54.43 -15.06 -6.64
N GLN A 231 54.22 -13.94 -5.94
CA GLN A 231 55.29 -13.17 -5.31
C GLN A 231 55.89 -13.89 -4.09
N LEU A 232 55.06 -14.53 -3.25
CA LEU A 232 55.51 -15.37 -2.14
C LEU A 232 56.40 -16.52 -2.64
N LYS A 233 55.98 -17.18 -3.73
CA LYS A 233 56.76 -18.25 -4.37
C LYS A 233 58.11 -17.75 -4.91
N ASP A 234 58.17 -16.58 -5.52
CA ASP A 234 59.44 -15.97 -5.95
C ASP A 234 60.35 -15.66 -4.74
N GLN A 235 59.82 -15.10 -3.65
CA GLN A 235 60.61 -14.85 -2.44
C GLN A 235 61.08 -16.14 -1.75
N GLN A 236 60.29 -17.22 -1.78
CA GLN A 236 60.70 -18.55 -1.30
C GLN A 236 61.88 -19.09 -2.13
N ASN A 237 61.76 -19.14 -3.46
CA ASN A 237 62.85 -19.56 -4.36
C ASN A 237 64.13 -18.74 -4.13
N ARG A 238 64.00 -17.42 -3.98
CA ARG A 238 65.13 -16.51 -3.72
C ARG A 238 65.77 -16.71 -2.34
N PHE A 239 64.98 -17.07 -1.33
CA PHE A 239 65.47 -17.39 0.01
C PHE A 239 66.23 -18.72 0.03
N GLU A 240 65.72 -19.74 -0.65
CA GLU A 240 66.41 -21.03 -0.85
C GLU A 240 67.72 -20.86 -1.63
N ALA A 241 67.75 -19.95 -2.61
CA ALA A 241 68.98 -19.53 -3.31
C ALA A 241 69.91 -18.62 -2.46
N GLY A 242 69.56 -18.29 -1.22
CA GLY A 242 70.35 -17.43 -0.32
C GLY A 242 70.38 -15.94 -0.69
N THR A 243 69.55 -15.50 -1.64
CA THR A 243 69.61 -14.14 -2.23
C THR A 243 68.72 -13.10 -1.53
N VAL A 244 67.74 -13.51 -0.72
CA VAL A 244 66.92 -12.60 0.11
C VAL A 244 66.80 -13.10 1.55
N PRO A 245 66.63 -12.22 2.56
CA PRO A 245 66.40 -12.63 3.93
C PRO A 245 65.05 -13.31 4.13
N ARG A 246 64.94 -14.23 5.10
CA ARG A 246 63.67 -14.86 5.50
C ARG A 246 62.57 -13.86 5.87
N PHE A 247 62.95 -12.66 6.32
CA PHE A 247 62.03 -11.55 6.59
C PHE A 247 61.14 -11.20 5.38
N ASN A 248 61.69 -11.21 4.16
CA ASN A 248 60.93 -10.91 2.94
C ASN A 248 59.84 -11.96 2.69
N VAL A 249 60.13 -13.24 2.99
CA VAL A 249 59.16 -14.35 2.87
C VAL A 249 58.02 -14.14 3.85
N LEU A 250 58.31 -13.85 5.12
CA LEU A 250 57.29 -13.55 6.14
C LEU A 250 56.46 -12.31 5.76
N GLN A 251 57.06 -11.28 5.16
CA GLN A 251 56.35 -10.09 4.72
C GLN A 251 55.36 -10.39 3.57
N ALA A 252 55.77 -11.20 2.59
CA ALA A 252 54.89 -11.66 1.51
C ALA A 252 53.77 -12.58 2.02
N GLU A 253 54.09 -13.46 2.97
CA GLU A 253 53.14 -14.38 3.63
C GLU A 253 52.07 -13.61 4.43
N VAL A 254 52.47 -12.62 5.24
CA VAL A 254 51.54 -11.75 5.96
C VAL A 254 50.68 -10.91 5.00
N ALA A 255 51.24 -10.44 3.87
CA ALA A 255 50.45 -9.75 2.85
C ALA A 255 49.37 -10.65 2.25
N LEU A 256 49.71 -11.90 1.90
CA LEU A 256 48.75 -12.89 1.39
C LEU A 256 47.66 -13.22 2.41
N TYR A 257 48.02 -13.50 3.67
CA TYR A 257 47.05 -13.80 4.73
C TYR A 257 46.15 -12.61 5.11
N ASN A 258 46.60 -11.38 4.94
CA ASN A 258 45.73 -10.19 5.05
C ASN A 258 44.74 -10.05 3.88
N GLN A 259 45.08 -10.62 2.71
CA GLN A 259 44.30 -10.47 1.48
C GLN A 259 43.21 -11.55 1.29
N ILE A 260 43.40 -12.73 1.88
CA ILE A 260 42.41 -13.82 1.86
C ILE A 260 41.07 -13.43 2.53
N PRO A 261 41.03 -12.79 3.72
CA PRO A 261 39.78 -12.33 4.34
C PRO A 261 38.98 -11.33 3.48
N GLN A 262 39.66 -10.48 2.71
CA GLN A 262 39.02 -9.55 1.78
C GLN A 262 38.35 -10.29 0.61
N LEU A 263 38.96 -11.37 0.09
CA LEU A 263 38.34 -12.25 -0.91
C LEU A 263 37.08 -12.95 -0.36
N ILE A 264 37.18 -13.53 0.84
CA ILE A 264 36.05 -14.19 1.51
C ILE A 264 34.89 -13.20 1.71
N THR A 265 35.20 -11.96 2.09
CA THR A 265 34.21 -10.88 2.26
C THR A 265 33.56 -10.47 0.94
N ALA A 266 34.35 -10.30 -0.14
CA ALA A 266 33.83 -10.00 -1.48
C ALA A 266 32.91 -11.11 -2.01
N GLN A 267 33.31 -12.38 -1.86
CA GLN A 267 32.50 -13.55 -2.21
C GLN A 267 31.19 -13.60 -1.41
N ASN A 268 31.21 -13.28 -0.11
CA ASN A 268 30.01 -13.19 0.71
C ASN A 268 29.07 -12.05 0.27
N ASN A 269 29.61 -10.87 -0.02
CA ASN A 269 28.84 -9.72 -0.52
C ASN A 269 28.15 -10.03 -1.86
N TYR A 270 28.83 -10.74 -2.76
CA TYR A 270 28.23 -11.22 -4.01
C TYR A 270 27.08 -12.20 -3.75
N ARG A 271 27.27 -13.22 -2.90
CA ARG A 271 26.19 -14.16 -2.50
C ARG A 271 24.97 -13.42 -1.94
N ILE A 272 25.18 -12.48 -1.00
CA ILE A 272 24.11 -11.66 -0.42
C ILE A 272 23.39 -10.83 -1.49
N SER A 273 24.13 -10.14 -2.37
CA SER A 273 23.51 -9.33 -3.44
C SER A 273 22.67 -10.16 -4.41
N LYS A 274 23.11 -11.38 -4.74
CA LYS A 274 22.32 -12.34 -5.55
C LYS A 274 21.03 -12.78 -4.85
N ILE A 275 21.07 -13.05 -3.55
CA ILE A 275 19.87 -13.44 -2.77
C ILE A 275 18.88 -12.26 -2.66
N THR A 276 19.38 -11.05 -2.42
CA THR A 276 18.58 -9.82 -2.38
C THR A 276 17.89 -9.55 -3.72
N LEU A 277 18.62 -9.68 -4.84
CA LEU A 277 18.03 -9.58 -6.18
C LEU A 277 16.99 -10.68 -6.42
N ALA A 278 17.28 -11.94 -6.09
CA ALA A 278 16.33 -13.05 -6.25
C ALA A 278 14.98 -12.78 -5.56
N LYS A 279 15.02 -12.25 -4.34
CA LYS A 279 13.82 -11.85 -3.58
C LYS A 279 13.04 -10.73 -4.30
N THR A 280 13.71 -9.70 -4.81
CA THR A 280 13.07 -8.60 -5.54
C THR A 280 12.48 -9.06 -6.88
N LEU A 281 13.09 -10.06 -7.53
CA LEU A 281 12.58 -10.67 -8.77
C LEU A 281 11.39 -11.63 -8.57
N GLY A 282 10.95 -11.89 -7.33
CA GLY A 282 9.90 -12.88 -7.06
C GLY A 282 10.30 -14.30 -7.47
N LEU A 283 11.56 -14.68 -7.20
CA LEU A 283 12.09 -16.02 -7.47
C LEU A 283 12.15 -16.83 -6.17
N ASP A 284 11.36 -17.90 -6.08
CA ASP A 284 11.30 -18.79 -4.91
C ASP A 284 12.60 -19.58 -4.71
N PHE A 285 13.50 -19.02 -3.91
CA PHE A 285 14.73 -19.71 -3.50
C PHE A 285 14.42 -20.70 -2.37
N GLN A 286 14.16 -21.94 -2.75
CA GLN A 286 14.07 -23.08 -1.82
C GLN A 286 15.47 -23.47 -1.34
N PRO A 287 15.79 -23.44 -0.03
CA PRO A 287 17.13 -23.77 0.49
C PRO A 287 17.65 -25.16 0.08
N GLY A 288 16.74 -26.11 -0.15
CA GLY A 288 17.07 -27.47 -0.62
C GLY A 288 17.57 -27.56 -2.07
N ARG A 289 17.67 -26.45 -2.82
CA ARG A 289 18.26 -26.41 -4.18
C ARG A 289 19.76 -26.05 -4.21
N GLY A 290 20.40 -25.90 -3.04
CA GLY A 290 21.82 -25.58 -2.90
C GLY A 290 22.07 -24.11 -2.55
N GLU A 291 23.29 -23.82 -2.10
CA GLU A 291 23.63 -22.55 -1.42
C GLU A 291 23.64 -21.30 -2.32
N ASN A 292 23.86 -21.47 -3.63
CA ASN A 292 23.97 -20.37 -4.58
C ASN A 292 22.66 -20.21 -5.39
N PRO A 293 22.05 -19.02 -5.43
CA PRO A 293 20.91 -18.76 -6.31
C PRO A 293 21.25 -19.04 -7.79
N PRO A 294 20.35 -19.71 -8.55
CA PRO A 294 20.48 -19.94 -9.99
C PRO A 294 20.17 -18.65 -10.77
N LEU A 295 21.06 -17.67 -10.58
CA LEU A 295 21.09 -16.36 -11.22
C LEU A 295 22.54 -16.12 -11.65
N ASP A 296 22.76 -15.93 -12.94
CA ASP A 296 23.96 -15.25 -13.44
C ASP A 296 23.52 -13.95 -14.11
N VAL A 297 24.30 -12.88 -13.92
CA VAL A 297 23.89 -11.51 -14.22
C VAL A 297 24.83 -10.95 -15.27
N VAL A 298 24.44 -11.11 -16.53
CA VAL A 298 25.29 -10.71 -17.67
C VAL A 298 24.95 -9.28 -18.06
N GLY A 299 25.92 -8.39 -17.84
CA GLY A 299 25.82 -6.96 -18.10
C GLY A 299 27.08 -6.23 -17.69
N GLU A 300 27.26 -5.05 -18.27
CA GLU A 300 28.30 -4.07 -17.96
C GLU A 300 27.68 -2.88 -17.20
N MET A 301 28.50 -1.96 -16.70
CA MET A 301 28.06 -0.69 -16.10
C MET A 301 28.43 0.48 -17.04
N PRO A 302 27.58 0.79 -18.05
CA PRO A 302 27.91 1.81 -19.05
C PRO A 302 27.92 3.22 -18.44
N TYR A 303 29.00 3.97 -18.66
CA TYR A 303 29.03 5.40 -18.37
C TYR A 303 28.51 6.19 -19.57
N ASN A 304 27.24 6.61 -19.51
CA ASN A 304 26.62 7.48 -20.52
C ASN A 304 26.25 8.84 -19.88
N PRO A 305 27.00 9.92 -20.14
CA PRO A 305 26.84 11.21 -19.46
C PRO A 305 25.61 11.99 -19.98
N ARG A 306 24.48 11.86 -19.29
CA ARG A 306 23.31 12.74 -19.52
C ARG A 306 23.52 14.15 -18.97
N THR A 307 23.20 15.16 -19.77
CA THR A 307 23.13 16.57 -19.38
C THR A 307 21.69 17.06 -19.43
N ILE A 308 21.10 17.32 -18.26
CA ILE A 308 19.74 17.86 -18.10
C ILE A 308 19.85 19.02 -17.11
N ALA A 309 19.35 20.21 -17.47
CA ALA A 309 19.39 21.37 -16.58
C ALA A 309 18.48 21.18 -15.36
N LEU A 310 18.98 21.49 -14.15
CA LEU A 310 18.27 21.28 -12.88
C LEU A 310 16.85 21.86 -12.87
N ALA A 311 16.66 23.09 -13.37
CA ALA A 311 15.33 23.71 -13.45
C ALA A 311 14.33 22.91 -14.31
N SER A 312 14.82 22.31 -15.42
CA SER A 312 14.02 21.42 -16.27
C SER A 312 13.73 20.08 -15.59
N ALA A 313 14.71 19.53 -14.85
CA ALA A 313 14.51 18.32 -14.05
C ALA A 313 13.43 18.50 -12.96
N ILE A 314 13.44 19.63 -12.25
CA ILE A 314 12.46 19.97 -11.21
C ILE A 314 11.04 20.07 -11.81
N GLU A 315 10.87 20.80 -12.91
CA GLU A 315 9.55 20.91 -13.55
C GLU A 315 9.09 19.58 -14.17
N MET A 316 9.99 18.77 -14.75
CA MET A 316 9.64 17.40 -15.16
C MET A 316 9.18 16.55 -13.98
N GLY A 317 9.87 16.60 -12.83
CA GLY A 317 9.47 15.91 -11.60
C GLY A 317 8.06 16.29 -11.16
N LYS A 318 7.78 17.59 -11.01
CA LYS A 318 6.46 18.14 -10.63
C LYS A 318 5.33 17.69 -11.57
N GLN A 319 5.61 17.62 -12.88
CA GLN A 319 4.60 17.32 -13.90
C GLN A 319 4.38 15.82 -14.10
N ARG A 320 5.44 15.01 -13.98
CA ARG A 320 5.42 13.58 -14.37
C ARG A 320 5.20 12.66 -13.17
N ARG A 321 5.84 12.91 -12.03
CA ARG A 321 5.92 11.96 -10.91
C ARG A 321 4.54 11.51 -10.41
N PRO A 322 4.28 10.18 -10.29
CA PRO A 322 2.97 9.68 -9.86
C PRO A 322 2.58 10.11 -8.43
N PHE A 323 3.54 10.22 -7.51
CA PHE A 323 3.33 10.62 -6.12
C PHE A 323 2.46 11.89 -5.96
N LEU A 324 2.79 12.99 -6.66
CA LEU A 324 2.02 14.23 -6.58
C LEU A 324 0.60 14.09 -7.16
N LYS A 325 0.41 13.16 -8.11
CA LYS A 325 -0.90 12.87 -8.71
C LYS A 325 -1.78 12.05 -7.76
N GLN A 326 -1.17 11.14 -6.99
CA GLN A 326 -1.79 10.44 -5.87
C GLN A 326 -2.20 11.41 -4.76
N ALA A 327 -1.27 12.25 -4.28
CA ALA A 327 -1.54 13.26 -3.24
C ALA A 327 -2.66 14.23 -3.66
N ARG A 328 -2.64 14.73 -4.90
CA ARG A 328 -3.72 15.57 -5.44
C ARG A 328 -5.06 14.83 -5.52
N ALA A 329 -5.06 13.55 -5.90
CA ALA A 329 -6.27 12.73 -5.93
C ALA A 329 -6.86 12.52 -4.52
N ASN A 330 -6.01 12.43 -3.48
CA ASN A 330 -6.45 12.41 -2.08
C ASN A 330 -7.14 13.73 -1.69
N VAL A 331 -6.57 14.90 -2.02
CA VAL A 331 -7.22 16.20 -1.78
C VAL A 331 -8.59 16.29 -2.48
N LEU A 332 -8.68 15.81 -3.73
CA LEU A 332 -9.94 15.82 -4.49
C LEU A 332 -10.98 14.84 -3.95
N ASN A 333 -10.56 13.69 -3.40
CA ASN A 333 -11.42 12.76 -2.66
C ASN A 333 -11.94 13.41 -1.37
N GLN A 334 -11.05 13.97 -0.54
CA GLN A 334 -11.42 14.63 0.73
C GLN A 334 -12.33 15.85 0.50
N LEU A 335 -12.15 16.58 -0.61
CA LEU A 335 -13.09 17.64 -1.03
C LEU A 335 -14.50 17.10 -1.31
N GLN A 336 -14.64 15.89 -1.85
CA GLN A 336 -15.95 15.27 -1.99
C GLN A 336 -16.48 14.76 -0.64
N GLN A 337 -15.62 14.34 0.29
CA GLN A 337 -16.03 13.95 1.63
C GLN A 337 -16.63 15.14 2.41
N VAL A 338 -16.01 16.32 2.35
CA VAL A 338 -16.61 17.56 2.90
C VAL A 338 -18.00 17.84 2.30
N ARG A 339 -18.16 17.65 0.98
CA ARG A 339 -19.44 17.83 0.28
C ARG A 339 -20.47 16.74 0.64
N ALA A 340 -20.03 15.52 0.90
CA ALA A 340 -20.88 14.43 1.36
C ALA A 340 -21.41 14.72 2.77
N THR A 341 -20.55 15.14 3.70
CA THR A 341 -20.96 15.53 5.05
C THR A 341 -21.87 16.76 5.05
N ALA A 342 -21.56 17.79 4.25
CA ALA A 342 -22.50 18.91 4.05
C ALA A 342 -23.82 18.50 3.38
N GLY A 343 -23.84 17.37 2.66
CA GLY A 343 -25.03 16.75 2.10
C GLY A 343 -25.97 16.12 3.14
N GLN A 344 -25.56 15.98 4.40
CA GLN A 344 -26.43 15.49 5.50
C GLN A 344 -27.53 16.49 5.88
N TYR A 345 -27.37 17.78 5.53
CA TYR A 345 -28.43 18.79 5.70
C TYR A 345 -29.59 18.65 4.70
N LEU A 346 -29.44 17.83 3.65
CA LEU A 346 -30.48 17.63 2.65
C LEU A 346 -31.39 16.46 3.08
N PRO A 347 -32.70 16.51 2.73
CA PRO A 347 -33.61 15.41 3.00
C PRO A 347 -33.12 14.12 2.34
N THR A 348 -33.35 13.00 3.01
CA THR A 348 -33.15 11.65 2.49
C THR A 348 -34.52 11.04 2.18
N PHE A 349 -34.66 10.48 0.98
CA PHE A 349 -35.89 9.83 0.54
C PHE A 349 -35.59 8.38 0.15
N THR A 350 -36.29 7.44 0.79
CA THR A 350 -36.17 6.00 0.52
C THR A 350 -37.56 5.44 0.24
N ALA A 351 -37.72 4.75 -0.88
CA ALA A 351 -38.89 3.93 -1.15
C ALA A 351 -38.63 2.50 -0.67
N SER A 352 -39.65 1.86 -0.10
CA SER A 352 -39.67 0.44 0.22
C SER A 352 -40.92 -0.21 -0.35
N GLY A 353 -40.79 -1.47 -0.77
CA GLY A 353 -41.89 -2.24 -1.35
C GLY A 353 -41.60 -3.73 -1.25
N GLY A 354 -42.55 -4.51 -0.74
CA GLY A 354 -42.34 -5.92 -0.46
C GLY A 354 -43.59 -6.75 -0.29
N GLY A 355 -43.42 -8.07 -0.38
CA GLY A 355 -44.42 -9.07 -0.01
C GLY A 355 -44.09 -9.64 1.37
N GLU A 356 -45.12 -9.97 2.15
CA GLU A 356 -44.97 -10.56 3.48
C GLU A 356 -45.94 -11.73 3.68
N TRP A 357 -45.44 -12.80 4.31
CA TRP A 357 -46.15 -14.03 4.61
C TRP A 357 -46.01 -14.31 6.10
N VAL A 358 -47.09 -14.15 6.86
CA VAL A 358 -47.08 -14.26 8.34
C VAL A 358 -48.07 -15.32 8.79
N SER A 359 -47.67 -16.13 9.78
CA SER A 359 -48.56 -17.03 10.52
C SER A 359 -49.70 -16.26 11.19
N SER A 360 -50.93 -16.78 11.10
CA SER A 360 -52.08 -16.27 11.85
C SER A 360 -51.81 -16.30 13.38
N PRO A 361 -51.80 -15.15 14.11
CA PRO A 361 -51.43 -15.12 15.53
C PRO A 361 -52.35 -15.90 16.49
N THR A 362 -53.47 -16.41 15.99
CA THR A 362 -54.48 -17.18 16.73
C THR A 362 -54.71 -18.57 16.14
N ASN A 363 -53.81 -19.07 15.27
CA ASN A 363 -53.93 -20.38 14.63
C ASN A 363 -52.56 -20.93 14.21
N SER A 364 -52.08 -21.99 14.86
CA SER A 364 -50.79 -22.65 14.56
C SER A 364 -50.80 -23.54 13.30
N SER A 365 -51.84 -23.46 12.47
CA SER A 365 -51.93 -24.20 11.21
C SER A 365 -50.97 -23.66 10.14
N TRP A 366 -50.09 -24.55 9.64
CA TRP A 366 -49.18 -24.30 8.51
C TRP A 366 -49.87 -23.93 7.18
N HIS A 367 -51.20 -24.06 7.09
CA HIS A 367 -51.99 -23.69 5.92
C HIS A 367 -52.61 -22.27 6.03
N ASP A 368 -52.67 -21.69 7.23
CA ASP A 368 -53.30 -20.38 7.49
C ASP A 368 -52.26 -19.24 7.40
N ILE A 369 -51.65 -19.14 6.21
CA ILE A 369 -50.62 -18.13 5.89
C ILE A 369 -51.32 -16.84 5.45
N SER A 370 -51.27 -15.80 6.28
CA SER A 370 -51.64 -14.44 5.87
C SER A 370 -50.65 -13.91 4.84
N LYS A 371 -51.14 -13.32 3.75
CA LYS A 371 -50.33 -12.83 2.62
C LYS A 371 -50.58 -11.34 2.41
N GLY A 372 -49.62 -10.52 2.79
CA GLY A 372 -49.65 -9.07 2.63
C GLY A 372 -48.70 -8.58 1.54
N TRP A 373 -48.91 -7.33 1.13
CA TRP A 373 -47.87 -6.52 0.51
C TRP A 373 -47.83 -5.17 1.22
N VAL A 374 -46.64 -4.59 1.32
CA VAL A 374 -46.41 -3.28 1.91
C VAL A 374 -45.62 -2.44 0.92
N ALA A 375 -46.00 -1.18 0.75
CA ALA A 375 -45.20 -0.20 0.03
C ALA A 375 -45.28 1.15 0.74
N GLY A 376 -44.16 1.86 0.78
CA GLY A 376 -44.07 3.16 1.44
C GLY A 376 -42.92 3.99 0.89
N VAL A 377 -43.01 5.31 1.09
CA VAL A 377 -41.92 6.24 0.83
C VAL A 377 -41.67 7.01 2.11
N GLN A 378 -40.50 6.81 2.72
CA GLN A 378 -40.08 7.55 3.90
C GLN A 378 -39.17 8.72 3.49
N GLY A 379 -39.48 9.90 4.01
CA GLY A 379 -38.61 11.07 3.97
C GLY A 379 -38.07 11.37 5.37
N SER A 380 -36.77 11.59 5.50
CA SER A 380 -36.15 12.03 6.77
C SER A 380 -35.21 13.19 6.54
N MET A 381 -35.36 14.26 7.31
CA MET A 381 -34.58 15.48 7.23
C MET A 381 -34.30 16.02 8.65
N PRO A 382 -33.04 16.27 9.03
CA PRO A 382 -32.72 16.85 10.33
C PRO A 382 -33.07 18.34 10.35
N ILE A 383 -34.16 18.69 11.05
CA ILE A 383 -34.57 20.10 11.26
C ILE A 383 -33.72 20.76 12.35
N TRP A 384 -33.38 20.00 13.39
CA TRP A 384 -32.51 20.43 14.49
C TRP A 384 -31.68 19.24 14.97
N ASP A 385 -30.35 19.40 15.02
CA ASP A 385 -29.37 18.35 15.29
C ASP A 385 -28.40 18.72 16.44
N SER A 386 -28.70 19.80 17.17
CA SER A 386 -27.82 20.44 18.15
C SER A 386 -26.40 20.77 17.63
N GLY A 387 -26.23 20.94 16.31
CA GLY A 387 -24.95 21.25 15.67
C GLY A 387 -24.08 20.04 15.30
N SER A 388 -24.59 18.80 15.40
CA SER A 388 -23.85 17.57 15.06
C SER A 388 -23.24 17.59 13.64
N ILE A 389 -24.05 17.92 12.63
CA ILE A 389 -23.62 18.02 11.23
C ILE A 389 -22.65 19.19 11.06
N ALA A 390 -22.86 20.30 11.78
CA ALA A 390 -21.94 21.45 11.73
C ALA A 390 -20.54 21.07 12.26
N GLY A 391 -20.48 20.34 13.38
CA GLY A 391 -19.24 19.78 13.91
C GLY A 391 -18.55 18.83 12.92
N GLN A 392 -19.29 17.91 12.30
CA GLN A 392 -18.75 17.01 11.27
C GLN A 392 -18.23 17.78 10.05
N VAL A 393 -18.93 18.82 9.57
CA VAL A 393 -18.48 19.66 8.45
C VAL A 393 -17.20 20.42 8.81
N ILE A 394 -17.07 20.93 10.04
CA ILE A 394 -15.85 21.59 10.53
C ILE A 394 -14.69 20.58 10.58
N GLN A 395 -14.91 19.38 11.14
CA GLN A 395 -13.92 18.31 11.19
C GLN A 395 -13.41 17.93 9.79
N GLN A 396 -14.32 17.67 8.84
CA GLN A 396 -13.94 17.28 7.47
C GLN A 396 -13.24 18.42 6.72
N ARG A 397 -13.57 19.68 7.01
CA ARG A 397 -12.84 20.86 6.50
C ARG A 397 -11.44 20.97 7.08
N ALA A 398 -11.24 20.65 8.35
CA ALA A 398 -9.91 20.60 8.96
C ALA A 398 -9.04 19.54 8.28
N ILE A 399 -9.55 18.32 8.11
CA ILE A 399 -8.86 17.22 7.40
C ILE A 399 -8.57 17.61 5.93
N LEU A 400 -9.47 18.33 5.26
CA LEU A 400 -9.19 18.88 3.91
C LEU A 400 -8.06 19.91 3.91
N SER A 401 -7.97 20.75 4.94
CA SER A 401 -6.89 21.74 5.08
C SER A 401 -5.56 21.06 5.38
N GLU A 402 -5.55 20.06 6.26
CA GLU A 402 -4.41 19.19 6.54
C GLU A 402 -3.91 18.51 5.26
N THR A 403 -4.79 17.82 4.52
CA THR A 403 -4.44 17.14 3.26
C THR A 403 -3.86 18.12 2.21
N LYS A 404 -4.29 19.39 2.21
CA LYS A 404 -3.70 20.43 1.36
C LYS A 404 -2.32 20.88 1.81
N ILE A 405 -2.10 21.02 3.12
CA ILE A 405 -0.78 21.33 3.70
C ILE A 405 0.20 20.19 3.41
N THR A 406 -0.24 18.93 3.56
CA THR A 406 0.55 17.75 3.15
C THR A 406 0.88 17.79 1.65
N TYR A 407 -0.08 18.10 0.77
CA TYR A 407 0.21 18.22 -0.67
C TYR A 407 1.21 19.33 -1.00
N ASP A 408 1.12 20.49 -0.34
CA ASP A 408 2.09 21.59 -0.53
C ASP A 408 3.49 21.22 0.00
N ASP A 409 3.59 20.29 0.96
CA ASP A 409 4.86 19.75 1.45
C ASP A 409 5.40 18.59 0.58
N ASP A 410 4.53 17.71 0.09
CA ASP A 410 4.84 16.67 -0.92
C ASP A 410 5.52 17.30 -2.15
N VAL A 411 5.07 18.49 -2.57
CA VAL A 411 5.71 19.25 -3.67
C VAL A 411 7.13 19.65 -3.31
N ARG A 412 7.39 20.14 -2.08
CA ARG A 412 8.76 20.48 -1.60
C ARG A 412 9.64 19.24 -1.48
N GLN A 413 9.09 18.13 -0.99
CA GLN A 413 9.78 16.85 -0.91
C GLN A 413 10.22 16.36 -2.30
N VAL A 414 9.38 16.52 -3.32
CA VAL A 414 9.75 16.19 -4.71
C VAL A 414 10.79 17.17 -5.28
N GLU A 415 10.74 18.47 -4.96
CA GLU A 415 11.80 19.41 -5.31
C GLU A 415 13.16 19.02 -4.66
N LEU A 416 13.15 18.70 -3.36
CA LEU A 416 14.33 18.29 -2.59
C LEU A 416 14.92 16.98 -3.11
N GLU A 417 14.10 15.98 -3.42
CA GLU A 417 14.56 14.72 -3.99
C GLU A 417 15.18 14.89 -5.38
N VAL A 418 14.60 15.72 -6.26
CA VAL A 418 15.17 15.99 -7.58
C VAL A 418 16.50 16.74 -7.46
N GLN A 419 16.59 17.72 -6.55
CA GLN A 419 17.85 18.43 -6.27
C GLN A 419 18.92 17.49 -5.71
N THR A 420 18.55 16.64 -4.74
CA THR A 420 19.46 15.65 -4.13
C THR A 420 19.95 14.63 -5.15
N ALA A 421 19.05 14.06 -5.96
CA ALA A 421 19.41 13.11 -7.00
C ALA A 421 20.29 13.73 -8.10
N TYR A 422 20.03 14.99 -8.48
CA TYR A 422 20.87 15.73 -9.41
C TYR A 422 22.28 15.97 -8.86
N SER A 423 22.40 16.47 -7.62
CA SER A 423 23.69 16.70 -6.97
C SER A 423 24.49 15.41 -6.80
N ASN A 424 23.83 14.31 -6.39
CA ASN A 424 24.47 13.00 -6.30
C ASN A 424 24.94 12.48 -7.67
N LEU A 425 24.16 12.69 -8.75
CA LEU A 425 24.55 12.30 -10.10
C LEU A 425 25.75 13.12 -10.62
N GLN A 426 25.81 14.42 -10.30
CA GLN A 426 26.96 15.27 -10.60
C GLN A 426 28.21 14.85 -9.80
N GLN A 427 28.08 14.63 -8.49
CA GLN A 427 29.17 14.15 -7.64
C GLN A 427 29.74 12.82 -8.16
N ASN A 428 28.90 11.84 -8.50
CA ASN A 428 29.36 10.55 -9.01
C ASN A 428 30.04 10.66 -10.39
N ARG A 429 29.64 11.62 -11.24
CA ARG A 429 30.35 11.94 -12.48
C ARG A 429 31.76 12.46 -12.20
N GLU A 430 31.89 13.43 -11.31
CA GLU A 430 33.18 14.04 -10.96
C GLU A 430 34.10 13.01 -10.27
N LEU A 431 33.54 12.12 -9.43
CA LEU A 431 34.24 10.99 -8.84
C LEU A 431 34.76 9.99 -9.88
N ILE A 432 33.99 9.63 -10.91
CA ILE A 432 34.49 8.73 -11.98
C ILE A 432 35.73 9.32 -12.63
N VAL A 433 35.67 10.58 -13.10
CA VAL A 433 36.81 11.23 -13.78
C VAL A 433 38.04 11.29 -12.88
N SER A 434 37.85 11.54 -11.58
CA SER A 434 38.90 11.52 -10.58
C SER A 434 39.50 10.12 -10.36
N GLN A 435 38.66 9.07 -10.21
CA GLN A 435 39.13 7.70 -9.99
C GLN A 435 39.77 7.08 -11.24
N GLU A 436 39.35 7.46 -12.45
CA GLU A 436 40.01 7.01 -13.68
C GLU A 436 41.45 7.54 -13.77
N LYS A 437 41.67 8.82 -13.42
CA LYS A 437 43.03 9.36 -13.31
C LYS A 437 43.81 8.79 -12.13
N ASN A 438 43.15 8.45 -11.02
CA ASN A 438 43.79 7.77 -9.89
C ASN A 438 44.34 6.39 -10.28
N VAL A 439 43.56 5.58 -11.04
CA VAL A 439 44.02 4.28 -11.57
C VAL A 439 45.22 4.47 -12.52
N GLU A 440 45.12 5.39 -13.49
CA GLU A 440 46.20 5.69 -14.45
C GLU A 440 47.53 6.05 -13.74
N GLN A 441 47.48 6.87 -12.69
CA GLN A 441 48.66 7.23 -11.90
C GLN A 441 49.16 6.07 -11.02
N ALA A 442 48.27 5.24 -10.47
CA ALA A 442 48.66 4.09 -9.66
C ALA A 442 49.29 2.96 -10.49
N GLU A 443 48.85 2.75 -11.73
CA GLU A 443 49.44 1.80 -12.68
C GLU A 443 50.88 2.23 -13.06
N GLU A 444 51.09 3.53 -13.35
CA GLU A 444 52.42 4.07 -13.64
C GLU A 444 53.32 4.05 -12.40
N ALA A 445 52.81 4.39 -11.21
CA ALA A 445 53.55 4.28 -9.96
C ALA A 445 54.00 2.83 -9.68
N LEU A 446 53.15 1.84 -9.95
CA LEU A 446 53.52 0.43 -9.84
C LEU A 446 54.57 0.01 -10.89
N ARG A 447 54.46 0.51 -12.13
CA ARG A 447 55.45 0.27 -13.19
C ARG A 447 56.83 0.81 -12.80
N LEU A 448 56.89 2.03 -12.27
CA LEU A 448 58.12 2.68 -11.80
C LEU A 448 58.69 2.00 -10.54
N ALA A 449 57.85 1.58 -9.60
CA ALA A 449 58.29 0.85 -8.41
C ALA A 449 58.92 -0.50 -8.78
N LYS A 450 58.30 -1.26 -9.69
CA LYS A 450 58.86 -2.53 -10.21
C LYS A 450 60.22 -2.30 -10.87
N ALA A 451 60.30 -1.37 -11.83
CA ALA A 451 61.56 -1.06 -12.52
C ALA A 451 62.69 -0.62 -11.56
N ARG A 452 62.37 0.08 -10.46
CA ARG A 452 63.35 0.41 -9.42
C ARG A 452 63.80 -0.80 -8.60
N LEU A 453 62.89 -1.73 -8.26
CA LEU A 453 63.23 -2.97 -7.57
C LEU A 453 64.11 -3.88 -8.45
N ASP A 454 63.75 -4.03 -9.73
CA ASP A 454 64.50 -4.83 -10.71
C ASP A 454 65.92 -4.26 -10.96
N ALA A 455 66.08 -2.94 -10.88
CA ALA A 455 67.37 -2.26 -10.93
C ALA A 455 68.13 -2.21 -9.58
N GLY A 456 67.61 -2.83 -8.51
CA GLY A 456 68.21 -2.80 -7.16
C GLY A 456 68.17 -1.44 -6.45
N ALA A 457 67.44 -0.46 -6.99
CA ALA A 457 67.38 0.93 -6.55
C ALA A 457 66.05 1.30 -5.84
N GLY A 458 65.31 0.30 -5.35
CA GLY A 458 64.06 0.43 -4.61
C GLY A 458 63.84 -0.78 -3.69
N VAL A 459 62.99 -0.65 -2.67
CA VAL A 459 62.74 -1.74 -1.71
C VAL A 459 61.46 -2.49 -2.03
N GLN A 460 61.38 -3.76 -1.62
CA GLN A 460 60.21 -4.61 -1.87
C GLN A 460 58.91 -4.00 -1.29
N LEU A 461 59.01 -3.24 -0.19
CA LEU A 461 57.90 -2.50 0.41
C LEU A 461 57.31 -1.44 -0.54
N ASP A 462 58.12 -0.78 -1.38
CA ASP A 462 57.64 0.22 -2.35
C ASP A 462 56.69 -0.42 -3.36
N VAL A 463 57.07 -1.60 -3.89
CA VAL A 463 56.28 -2.39 -4.83
C VAL A 463 55.04 -2.99 -4.16
N LEU A 464 55.11 -3.38 -2.89
CA LEU A 464 53.93 -3.84 -2.14
C LEU A 464 52.92 -2.68 -1.95
N ASN A 465 53.40 -1.52 -1.51
CA ASN A 465 52.57 -0.33 -1.30
C ASN A 465 51.93 0.15 -2.61
N ALA A 466 52.67 0.17 -3.73
CA ALA A 466 52.13 0.53 -5.03
C ALA A 466 51.05 -0.45 -5.53
N GLN A 467 51.18 -1.75 -5.25
CA GLN A 467 50.13 -2.74 -5.54
C GLN A 467 48.85 -2.47 -4.72
N VAL A 468 48.99 -2.19 -3.42
CA VAL A 468 47.84 -1.88 -2.55
C VAL A 468 47.13 -0.59 -3.00
N GLN A 469 47.87 0.44 -3.41
CA GLN A 469 47.29 1.68 -3.94
C GLN A 469 46.56 1.45 -5.27
N LEU A 470 47.13 0.66 -6.19
CA LEU A 470 46.46 0.30 -7.44
C LEU A 470 45.17 -0.49 -7.20
N LEU A 471 45.22 -1.49 -6.32
CA LEU A 471 44.04 -2.29 -5.95
C LEU A 471 42.92 -1.41 -5.36
N LEU A 472 43.29 -0.47 -4.47
CA LEU A 472 42.37 0.48 -3.88
C LEU A 472 41.76 1.39 -4.95
N ALA A 473 42.57 1.94 -5.87
CA ALA A 473 42.09 2.78 -6.97
C ALA A 473 41.16 2.04 -7.94
N GLN A 474 41.45 0.77 -8.25
CA GLN A 474 40.58 -0.07 -9.08
C GLN A 474 39.25 -0.38 -8.36
N SER A 475 39.28 -0.65 -7.06
CA SER A 475 38.10 -0.86 -6.23
C SER A 475 37.23 0.40 -6.11
N THR A 476 37.83 1.58 -5.85
CA THR A 476 37.10 2.85 -5.77
C THR A 476 36.55 3.29 -7.13
N ARG A 477 37.25 3.00 -8.25
CA ARG A 477 36.71 3.20 -9.61
C ARG A 477 35.46 2.35 -9.86
N LEU A 478 35.49 1.05 -9.50
CA LEU A 478 34.33 0.16 -9.61
C LEU A 478 33.16 0.65 -8.75
N GLN A 479 33.42 1.11 -7.53
CA GLN A 479 32.42 1.73 -6.65
C GLN A 479 31.84 3.04 -7.21
N ALA A 480 32.66 3.88 -7.86
CA ALA A 480 32.19 5.11 -8.51
C ALA A 480 31.32 4.83 -9.75
N LEU A 481 31.67 3.83 -10.55
CA LEU A 481 30.84 3.36 -11.69
C LEU A 481 29.47 2.82 -11.21
N PHE A 482 29.44 2.09 -10.10
CA PHE A 482 28.21 1.68 -9.44
C PHE A 482 27.42 2.88 -8.90
N GLY A 483 28.07 3.81 -8.20
CA GLY A 483 27.46 5.02 -7.65
C GLY A 483 26.81 5.92 -8.71
N TYR A 484 27.44 6.06 -9.88
CA TYR A 484 26.87 6.78 -11.02
C TYR A 484 25.63 6.07 -11.60
N ASN A 485 25.71 4.76 -11.84
CA ASN A 485 24.58 4.00 -12.37
C ASN A 485 23.40 3.92 -11.39
N SER A 486 23.69 3.90 -10.08
CA SER A 486 22.71 3.97 -9.00
C SER A 486 22.04 5.36 -8.93
N SER A 487 22.82 6.45 -8.87
CA SER A 487 22.29 7.81 -8.85
C SER A 487 21.56 8.21 -10.14
N LEU A 488 21.92 7.62 -11.29
CA LEU A 488 21.17 7.77 -12.54
C LEU A 488 19.79 7.10 -12.47
N ALA A 489 19.68 5.91 -11.87
CA ALA A 489 18.40 5.23 -11.66
C ALA A 489 17.50 5.99 -10.66
N GLU A 490 18.08 6.55 -9.59
CA GLU A 490 17.38 7.43 -8.64
C GLU A 490 16.91 8.74 -9.29
N PHE A 491 17.74 9.38 -10.11
CA PHE A 491 17.40 10.61 -10.83
C PHE A 491 16.26 10.40 -11.84
N ASP A 492 16.31 9.31 -12.60
CA ASP A 492 15.22 8.90 -13.51
C ASP A 492 13.89 8.69 -12.75
N ARG A 493 13.92 8.11 -11.53
CA ARG A 493 12.74 7.96 -10.67
C ARG A 493 12.24 9.33 -10.18
N ALA A 494 13.14 10.15 -9.64
CA ALA A 494 12.78 11.45 -9.06
C ALA A 494 12.15 12.39 -10.10
N THR A 495 12.64 12.36 -11.35
CA THR A 495 12.10 13.13 -12.49
C THR A 495 10.90 12.47 -13.18
N GLY A 496 10.53 11.24 -12.82
CA GLY A 496 9.48 10.47 -13.49
C GLY A 496 9.80 10.16 -14.97
N ALA A 497 11.08 10.11 -15.35
CA ALA A 497 11.49 9.95 -16.75
C ALA A 497 11.28 8.51 -17.28
N GLN A 498 11.27 7.51 -16.39
CA GLN A 498 11.08 6.10 -16.75
C GLN A 498 9.62 5.70 -17.05
N SER A 499 8.66 6.62 -16.92
CA SER A 499 7.23 6.34 -17.11
C SER A 499 6.80 6.05 -18.57
N SER A 500 7.75 5.89 -19.49
CA SER A 500 7.53 5.49 -20.89
C SER A 500 7.33 3.99 -21.10
N TYR A 501 7.39 3.16 -20.03
CA TYR A 501 6.99 1.74 -20.10
C TYR A 501 5.45 1.64 -20.29
N GLN A 502 5.05 1.71 -21.55
CA GLN A 502 3.65 1.67 -21.98
C GLN A 502 3.09 0.24 -22.01
N GLU A 503 1.80 0.17 -21.65
CA GLU A 503 0.83 -0.83 -22.10
C GLU A 503 0.92 -2.30 -21.63
N MET A 504 1.94 -2.74 -20.87
CA MET A 504 1.82 -3.98 -20.07
C MET A 504 0.68 -3.95 -19.02
N PHE A 505 0.19 -2.76 -18.67
CA PHE A 505 -0.89 -2.53 -17.70
C PHE A 505 -2.02 -1.65 -18.27
N ALA A 506 -2.28 -1.72 -19.58
CA ALA A 506 -3.31 -0.89 -20.24
C ALA A 506 -4.71 -1.05 -19.61
N ASP A 507 -5.11 -2.28 -19.29
CA ASP A 507 -6.42 -2.62 -18.69
C ASP A 507 -6.62 -2.11 -17.24
N LEU A 508 -5.54 -1.67 -16.59
CA LEU A 508 -5.56 -1.04 -15.28
C LEU A 508 -5.62 0.48 -15.35
N ALA A 509 -5.37 1.08 -16.52
CA ALA A 509 -5.49 2.52 -16.70
C ALA A 509 -6.95 2.97 -16.49
N PRO A 510 -7.20 4.11 -15.82
CA PRO A 510 -8.56 4.62 -15.69
C PRO A 510 -9.11 4.99 -17.06
N ARG A 511 -10.26 4.41 -17.45
CA ARG A 511 -11.03 4.87 -18.63
C ARG A 511 -11.22 6.38 -18.53
N ALA A 512 -10.54 7.12 -19.40
CA ALA A 512 -10.29 8.54 -19.22
C ALA A 512 -11.60 9.34 -19.18
N THR A 513 -11.91 9.89 -18.01
CA THR A 513 -12.84 11.03 -17.88
C THR A 513 -12.30 12.15 -18.77
N LYS A 514 -13.06 12.52 -19.82
CA LYS A 514 -12.64 13.48 -20.85
C LYS A 514 -12.63 14.93 -20.33
N THR A 515 -11.74 15.22 -19.38
CA THR A 515 -11.43 16.57 -18.91
C THR A 515 -10.02 16.91 -19.38
N LYS A 516 -9.90 17.67 -20.47
CA LYS A 516 -8.61 18.15 -20.98
C LYS A 516 -8.02 19.23 -20.04
N THR A 517 -6.76 19.59 -20.31
CA THR A 517 -5.96 20.65 -19.68
C THR A 517 -5.68 20.52 -18.19
N TYR A 518 -4.48 20.03 -17.88
CA TYR A 518 -3.75 20.40 -16.66
C TYR A 518 -2.65 21.37 -17.07
N TYR A 519 -2.71 22.61 -16.59
CA TYR A 519 -1.57 23.53 -16.66
C TYR A 519 -0.72 23.37 -15.39
N THR A 520 0.60 23.53 -15.52
CA THR A 520 1.57 23.25 -14.47
C THR A 520 2.62 24.37 -14.39
N GLY A 521 3.10 24.65 -13.18
CA GLY A 521 3.92 25.82 -12.87
C GLY A 521 3.32 26.67 -11.75
N SER A 522 3.71 26.35 -10.50
CA SER A 522 3.71 27.13 -9.23
C SER A 522 2.58 28.08 -8.80
N GLY A 523 1.58 28.40 -9.62
CA GLY A 523 0.57 29.45 -9.36
C GLY A 523 -0.83 28.97 -8.98
N VAL A 524 -1.04 27.67 -8.74
CA VAL A 524 -2.37 27.07 -8.48
C VAL A 524 -2.38 26.17 -7.25
N ASP A 525 -3.53 26.12 -6.56
CA ASP A 525 -3.79 25.19 -5.46
C ASP A 525 -4.06 23.75 -5.95
N ALA A 526 -4.17 22.81 -5.01
CA ALA A 526 -4.49 21.41 -5.32
C ALA A 526 -5.84 21.22 -6.06
N GLU A 527 -6.80 22.14 -5.89
CA GLU A 527 -8.07 22.15 -6.63
C GLU A 527 -7.91 22.66 -8.08
N GLY A 528 -6.79 23.28 -8.42
CA GLY A 528 -6.50 23.89 -9.73
C GLY A 528 -6.94 25.35 -9.86
N LYS A 529 -7.33 26.00 -8.76
CA LYS A 529 -7.62 27.44 -8.72
C LYS A 529 -6.31 28.20 -8.63
N ARG A 530 -6.22 29.39 -9.24
CA ARG A 530 -5.07 30.27 -9.02
C ARG A 530 -4.98 30.65 -7.54
N LYS A 531 -3.78 30.55 -6.96
CA LYS A 531 -3.50 31.08 -5.63
C LYS A 531 -3.79 32.58 -5.68
N LYS A 532 -4.70 33.06 -4.83
CA LYS A 532 -4.87 34.51 -4.66
C LYS A 532 -3.56 35.07 -4.11
N ALA A 533 -3.08 36.16 -4.71
CA ALA A 533 -2.22 37.06 -3.96
C ALA A 533 -3.15 37.80 -3.00
N ASP A 534 -2.91 37.64 -1.69
CA ASP A 534 -3.59 38.45 -0.69
C ASP A 534 -2.94 39.84 -0.65
N ASP A 535 -3.77 40.85 -0.44
CA ASP A 535 -3.42 42.26 -0.57
C ASP A 535 -2.78 42.80 0.71
N ASP A 536 -1.46 42.62 0.85
CA ASP A 536 -0.64 43.43 1.75
C ASP A 536 0.71 43.77 1.13
N SER A 537 0.74 44.91 0.43
CA SER A 537 1.99 45.54 0.00
C SER A 537 2.06 47.01 0.44
N THR A 538 1.93 47.27 1.75
CA THR A 538 2.21 48.60 2.33
C THR A 538 3.42 48.60 3.27
N VAL A 539 4.57 48.14 2.74
CA VAL A 539 5.89 48.32 3.39
C VAL A 539 6.18 49.81 3.55
N ARG A 540 5.91 50.34 4.75
CA ARG A 540 6.26 51.71 5.14
C ARG A 540 7.78 51.85 5.30
N THR A 541 8.49 52.12 4.20
CA THR A 541 9.88 52.56 4.24
C THR A 541 9.99 53.91 4.93
N SER A 542 10.45 53.90 6.18
CA SER A 542 10.80 55.12 6.91
C SER A 542 12.03 55.77 6.27
N SER A 543 11.82 56.90 5.58
CA SER A 543 12.89 57.77 5.10
C SER A 543 12.50 59.23 5.31
N GLY A 544 13.08 59.88 6.30
CA GLY A 544 12.78 61.27 6.63
C GLY A 544 13.91 62.22 6.26
N ARG A 545 13.62 63.31 5.52
CA ARG A 545 14.30 64.60 5.70
C ARG A 545 13.58 65.81 5.09
N SER A 546 13.82 66.95 5.73
CA SER A 546 13.73 68.34 5.22
C SER A 546 12.46 68.85 4.52
N ARG A 547 11.67 69.61 5.29
CA ARG A 547 11.25 71.02 5.03
C ARG A 547 11.30 71.53 3.58
N THR A 548 10.16 72.03 3.10
CA THR A 548 9.98 73.46 2.77
C THR A 548 8.51 73.89 2.88
N SER A 549 8.29 75.19 3.03
CA SER A 549 6.99 75.84 3.21
C SER A 549 6.31 76.18 1.88
N HIS A 550 4.97 76.25 1.86
CA HIS A 550 4.25 77.52 1.66
C HIS A 550 2.77 77.38 2.03
N SER A 551 2.11 78.53 2.23
CA SER A 551 0.69 78.64 2.55
C SER A 551 -0.15 79.08 1.34
N LYS A 552 -1.37 78.55 1.26
CA LYS A 552 -2.60 79.34 1.09
C LYS A 552 -3.83 78.53 1.47
#